data_AF-A0A1S2K4K8-F1
#
_entry.id   AF-A0A1S2K4K8-F1
#
_cell.length_a   1.000
_cell.length_b   1.000
_cell.length_c   1.000
_cell.angle_alpha   90.00
_cell.angle_beta   90.00
_cell.angle_gamma   90.00
#
_symmetry.space_group_name_H-M   'P 1'
#
loop_
_entity.id
_entity.type
_entity.pdbx_description
1 polymer ?
#
loop_
_entity_poly.entity_id
_entity_poly.type
_entity_poly.pdbx_seq_one_letter_code
_entity_poly.pdbx_strand_id
1 'polypeptide(L)'
;MILVLTLVPVVAVLYSVGLLLAIGRHPDDDCAPHAALTAVPNVLSAVFILLSSFEVVTGWANRTAAQPIKPPGIVFAVDVLAAGVLLAYPALAGLPNTRRHQILLGLFALPVGAILSLAWYLQN
;
A
#
# COMPACT_ATOMS: atom_id res chain seq x y z
N MET A 1 -2.88 21.38 5.08
CA MET A 1 -1.95 20.56 4.26
C MET A 1 -1.82 19.13 4.79
N ILE A 2 -1.49 18.93 6.07
CA ILE A 2 -1.41 17.60 6.72
C ILE A 2 -2.73 16.80 6.57
N LEU A 3 -3.88 17.45 6.76
CA LEU A 3 -5.20 16.81 6.65
C LEU A 3 -5.52 16.27 5.25
N VAL A 4 -5.03 16.92 4.20
CA VAL A 4 -5.23 16.46 2.80
C VAL A 4 -4.31 15.28 2.50
N LEU A 5 -3.07 15.34 2.99
CA LEU A 5 -2.06 14.28 2.84
C LEU A 5 -2.42 13.00 3.60
N THR A 6 -3.27 13.07 4.63
CA THR A 6 -3.75 11.88 5.35
C THR A 6 -5.10 11.37 4.85
N LEU A 7 -6.05 12.26 4.53
CA LEU A 7 -7.41 11.86 4.20
C LEU A 7 -7.53 11.22 2.81
N VAL A 8 -6.84 11.76 1.82
CA VAL A 8 -6.84 11.23 0.44
C VAL A 8 -6.36 9.77 0.37
N PRO A 9 -5.19 9.39 0.93
CA PRO A 9 -4.74 8.00 0.88
C PRO A 9 -5.62 7.06 1.71
N VAL A 10 -6.15 7.51 2.86
CA VAL A 10 -7.10 6.71 3.66
C VAL A 10 -8.34 6.36 2.83
N VAL A 11 -8.95 7.34 2.16
CA VAL A 11 -10.13 7.10 1.32
C VAL A 11 -9.79 6.20 0.13
N ALA A 12 -8.61 6.37 -0.49
CA ALA A 12 -8.17 5.53 -1.61
C ALA A 12 -7.98 4.05 -1.20
N VAL A 13 -7.39 3.80 -0.02
CA VAL A 13 -7.23 2.44 0.52
C VAL A 13 -8.61 1.83 0.83
N LEU A 14 -9.48 2.57 1.53
CA LEU A 14 -10.82 2.08 1.86
C LEU A 14 -11.66 1.77 0.62
N TYR A 15 -11.60 2.63 -0.39
CA TYR A 15 -12.28 2.42 -1.67
C TYR A 15 -11.75 1.18 -2.39
N SER A 16 -10.42 1.02 -2.48
CA SER A 16 -9.78 -0.12 -3.14
C SER A 16 -10.09 -1.45 -2.45
N VAL A 17 -10.06 -1.47 -1.10
CA VAL A 17 -10.43 -2.63 -0.29
C VAL A 17 -11.91 -2.96 -0.46
N GLY A 18 -12.78 -1.96 -0.41
CA GLY A 18 -14.22 -2.13 -0.63
C GLY A 18 -14.53 -2.72 -2.01
N LEU A 19 -13.87 -2.23 -3.05
CA LEU A 19 -13.99 -2.74 -4.41
C LEU A 19 -13.54 -4.21 -4.52
N LEU A 20 -12.40 -4.55 -3.90
CA LEU A 20 -11.88 -5.92 -3.87
C LEU A 20 -12.84 -6.88 -3.17
N LEU A 21 -13.37 -6.49 -2.01
CA LEU A 21 -14.31 -7.32 -1.25
C LEU A 21 -15.66 -7.47 -1.94
N ALA A 22 -16.12 -6.44 -2.65
CA ALA A 22 -17.37 -6.49 -3.41
C ALA A 22 -17.27 -7.47 -4.59
N ILE A 23 -16.16 -7.43 -5.33
CA ILE A 23 -15.97 -8.26 -6.53
C ILE A 23 -15.54 -9.68 -6.17
N GLY A 24 -14.67 -9.87 -5.17
CA GLY A 24 -14.26 -11.22 -4.71
C GLY A 24 -15.40 -12.09 -4.16
N ARG A 25 -16.57 -11.50 -3.85
CA ARG A 25 -17.80 -12.23 -3.49
C ARG A 25 -18.59 -12.75 -4.70
N HIS A 26 -18.28 -12.31 -5.91
CA HIS A 26 -18.85 -12.78 -7.16
C HIS A 26 -17.78 -13.51 -7.97
N PRO A 27 -17.59 -14.82 -7.76
CA PRO A 27 -16.69 -15.61 -8.57
C PRO A 27 -17.39 -15.89 -9.91
N ASP A 28 -17.22 -14.99 -10.87
CA ASP A 28 -17.46 -15.37 -12.27
C ASP A 28 -16.22 -16.15 -12.73
N ASP A 29 -16.43 -17.39 -13.17
CA ASP A 29 -15.41 -18.41 -13.52
C ASP A 29 -14.52 -18.04 -14.74
N ASP A 30 -14.57 -16.81 -15.23
CA ASP A 30 -13.74 -16.35 -16.32
C ASP A 30 -12.48 -15.67 -15.77
N CYS A 31 -11.35 -16.33 -16.01
CA CYS A 31 -10.00 -16.05 -15.50
C CYS A 31 -9.36 -14.73 -15.99
N ALA A 32 -10.16 -13.67 -16.15
CA ALA A 32 -9.73 -12.32 -16.51
C ALA A 32 -10.10 -11.35 -15.38
N PRO A 33 -9.16 -10.54 -14.87
CA PRO A 33 -9.47 -9.55 -13.83
C PRO A 33 -10.54 -8.60 -14.36
N HIS A 34 -11.64 -8.47 -13.62
CA HIS A 34 -12.74 -7.58 -13.97
C HIS A 34 -12.19 -6.17 -14.28
N ALA A 35 -12.67 -5.51 -15.35
CA ALA A 35 -12.05 -4.27 -15.86
C ALA A 35 -11.87 -3.19 -14.77
N ALA A 36 -12.77 -3.12 -13.80
CA ALA A 36 -12.69 -2.23 -12.64
C ALA A 36 -11.51 -2.52 -11.69
N LEU A 37 -11.01 -3.76 -11.63
CA LEU A 37 -9.90 -4.19 -10.78
C LEU A 37 -8.52 -3.91 -11.38
N THR A 38 -8.42 -3.72 -12.70
CA THR A 38 -7.14 -3.45 -13.36
C THR A 38 -6.44 -2.19 -12.85
N ALA A 39 -7.22 -1.20 -12.40
CA ALA A 39 -6.69 0.04 -11.84
C ALA A 39 -6.26 -0.08 -10.37
N VAL A 40 -6.77 -1.07 -9.62
CA VAL A 40 -6.57 -1.18 -8.17
C VAL A 40 -5.10 -1.35 -7.77
N PRO A 41 -4.30 -2.24 -8.41
CA PRO A 41 -2.87 -2.34 -8.11
C PRO A 41 -2.11 -1.05 -8.40
N ASN A 42 -2.47 -0.33 -9.47
CA ASN A 42 -1.84 0.93 -9.84
C ASN A 42 -2.16 2.04 -8.83
N VAL A 43 -3.41 2.13 -8.37
CA VAL A 43 -3.82 3.11 -7.35
C VAL A 43 -3.15 2.80 -6.02
N LEU A 44 -3.19 1.55 -5.57
CA LEU A 44 -2.59 1.15 -4.30
C LEU A 44 -1.06 1.32 -4.31
N SER A 45 -0.38 0.98 -5.41
CA SER A 45 1.07 1.19 -5.53
C SER A 45 1.42 2.68 -5.56
N ALA A 46 0.63 3.52 -6.23
CA ALA A 46 0.81 4.96 -6.19
C ALA A 46 0.63 5.53 -4.78
N VAL A 47 -0.38 5.06 -4.04
CA VAL A 47 -0.60 5.45 -2.63
C VAL A 47 0.58 5.05 -1.76
N PHE A 48 1.04 3.79 -1.87
CA PHE A 48 2.20 3.30 -1.13
C PHE A 48 3.47 4.12 -1.43
N ILE A 49 3.78 4.35 -2.72
CA ILE A 49 4.95 5.15 -3.12
C ILE A 49 4.85 6.58 -2.57
N LEU A 50 3.68 7.21 -2.64
CA LEU A 50 3.48 8.58 -2.17
C LEU A 50 3.68 8.68 -0.65
N LEU A 51 3.06 7.78 0.11
CA LEU A 51 3.13 7.76 1.57
C LEU A 51 4.53 7.42 2.04
N SER A 52 5.10 6.30 1.59
CA SER A 52 6.46 5.89 1.96
C SER A 52 7.52 6.93 1.64
N SER A 53 7.44 7.59 0.47
CA SER A 53 8.37 8.67 0.10
C SER A 53 8.24 9.86 1.05
N PHE A 54 7.02 10.25 1.40
CA PHE A 54 6.78 11.30 2.38
C PHE A 54 7.35 10.93 3.75
N GLU A 55 7.18 9.68 4.20
CA GLU A 55 7.71 9.20 5.48
C GLU A 55 9.23 9.17 5.54
N VAL A 56 9.88 8.71 4.47
CA VAL A 56 11.35 8.68 4.41
C VAL A 56 11.92 10.10 4.39
N VAL A 57 11.35 11.00 3.58
CA VAL A 57 11.79 12.40 3.51
C VAL A 57 11.57 13.13 4.83
N THR A 58 10.39 12.97 5.45
CA THR A 58 10.07 13.62 6.73
C THR A 58 10.85 13.02 7.90
N GLY A 59 11.05 11.70 7.93
CA GLY A 59 11.89 11.03 8.91
C GLY A 59 13.35 11.48 8.82
N TRP A 60 13.89 11.60 7.61
CA TRP A 60 15.24 12.13 7.39
C TRP A 60 15.36 13.59 7.82
N ALA A 61 14.39 14.43 7.43
CA ALA A 61 14.33 15.84 7.84
C ALA A 61 14.21 16.01 9.37
N ASN A 62 13.49 15.12 10.05
CA ASN A 62 13.38 15.16 11.50
C ASN A 62 14.70 14.88 12.22
N ARG A 63 15.52 13.97 11.69
CA ARG A 63 16.81 13.65 12.30
C ARG A 63 17.83 14.78 12.17
N THR A 64 17.66 15.65 11.19
CA THR A 64 18.54 16.79 10.95
C THR A 64 18.00 18.10 11.56
N ALA A 65 16.76 18.11 12.05
CA ALA A 65 16.12 19.28 12.62
C ALA A 65 16.48 19.50 14.10
N ALA A 66 16.73 20.76 14.47
CA ALA A 66 16.94 21.16 15.87
C ALA A 66 15.68 20.98 16.75
N GLN A 67 14.49 20.94 16.14
CA GLN A 67 13.21 20.64 16.80
C GLN A 67 12.44 19.62 15.94
N PRO A 68 12.52 18.31 16.26
CA PRO A 68 11.88 17.28 15.47
C PRO A 68 10.34 17.31 15.67
N ILE A 69 9.60 17.29 14.56
CA ILE A 69 8.15 17.14 14.52
C ILE A 69 7.85 15.75 13.96
N LYS A 70 7.62 14.78 14.85
CA LYS A 70 7.33 13.41 14.43
C LYS A 70 6.08 13.36 13.53
N PRO A 71 6.14 12.70 12.36
CA PRO A 71 4.94 12.50 11.54
C PRO A 71 3.89 11.71 12.34
N PRO A 72 2.59 11.97 12.11
CA PRO A 72 1.54 11.26 12.81
C PRO A 72 1.57 9.76 12.45
N GLY A 73 1.63 8.88 13.45
CA GLY A 73 1.74 7.42 13.25
C GLY A 73 0.58 6.78 12.46
N ILE A 74 -0.52 7.50 12.26
CA ILE A 74 -1.61 7.11 11.36
C ILE A 74 -1.10 6.95 9.91
N VAL A 75 -0.13 7.76 9.47
CA VAL A 75 0.41 7.68 8.10
C VAL A 75 1.08 6.32 7.90
N PHE A 76 1.89 5.90 8.86
CA PHE A 76 2.60 4.61 8.82
C PHE A 76 1.62 3.44 8.84
N ALA A 77 0.57 3.53 9.68
CA ALA A 77 -0.47 2.51 9.72
C ALA A 77 -1.21 2.36 8.38
N VAL A 78 -1.47 3.47 7.68
CA VAL A 78 -2.11 3.47 6.36
C VAL A 78 -1.16 2.90 5.30
N ASP A 79 0.14 3.19 5.37
CA ASP A 79 1.13 2.68 4.43
C ASP A 79 1.32 1.15 4.57
N VAL A 80 1.37 0.65 5.80
CA VAL A 80 1.37 -0.79 6.10
C VAL A 80 0.10 -1.47 5.59
N LEU A 81 -1.07 -0.84 5.76
CA LEU A 81 -2.33 -1.35 5.23
C LEU A 81 -2.32 -1.39 3.69
N ALA A 82 -1.89 -0.33 3.03
CA ALA A 82 -1.79 -0.27 1.56
C ALA A 82 -0.87 -1.37 1.01
N ALA A 83 0.31 -1.55 1.63
CA ALA A 83 1.24 -2.62 1.32
C ALA A 83 0.63 -4.02 1.53
N GLY A 84 -0.06 -4.24 2.65
CA GLY A 84 -0.74 -5.50 2.94
C GLY A 84 -1.81 -5.84 1.91
N VAL A 85 -2.62 -4.85 1.50
CA VAL A 85 -3.68 -5.02 0.49
C VAL A 85 -3.08 -5.28 -0.89
N LEU A 86 -1.98 -4.62 -1.26
CA LEU A 86 -1.25 -4.91 -2.51
C LEU A 86 -0.77 -6.36 -2.58
N LEU A 87 -0.21 -6.87 -1.48
CA LEU A 87 0.27 -8.25 -1.41
C LEU A 87 -0.89 -9.25 -1.38
N ALA A 88 -2.03 -8.87 -0.79
CA ALA A 88 -3.24 -9.69 -0.77
C ALA A 88 -4.06 -9.61 -2.07
N TYR A 89 -3.84 -8.60 -2.92
CA TYR A 89 -4.63 -8.36 -4.14
C TYR A 89 -4.78 -9.61 -5.02
N PRO A 90 -3.72 -10.39 -5.31
CA PRO A 90 -3.87 -11.57 -6.17
C PRO A 90 -4.79 -12.64 -5.56
N ALA A 91 -4.76 -12.81 -4.24
CA ALA A 91 -5.65 -13.72 -3.53
C ALA A 91 -7.10 -13.20 -3.50
N LEU A 92 -7.30 -11.89 -3.35
CA LEU A 92 -8.62 -11.24 -3.32
C LEU A 92 -9.26 -11.15 -4.71
N ALA A 93 -8.46 -11.01 -5.76
CA ALA A 93 -8.91 -10.90 -7.14
C ALA A 93 -9.16 -12.26 -7.82
N GLY A 94 -9.07 -13.37 -7.08
CA GLY A 94 -9.28 -14.72 -7.62
C GLY A 94 -8.23 -15.16 -8.64
N LEU A 95 -7.05 -14.52 -8.66
CA LEU A 95 -6.02 -14.87 -9.63
C LEU A 95 -5.41 -16.25 -9.31
N PRO A 96 -5.09 -17.07 -10.32
CA PRO A 96 -4.54 -18.40 -10.10
C PRO A 96 -3.19 -18.30 -9.37
N ASN A 97 -3.15 -18.89 -8.16
CA ASN A 97 -1.98 -18.90 -7.28
C ASN A 97 -0.91 -19.88 -7.77
N THR A 98 -0.31 -19.57 -8.92
CA THR A 98 0.77 -20.38 -9.51
C THR A 98 2.10 -20.08 -8.83
N ARG A 99 3.06 -21.03 -8.87
CA ARG A 99 4.42 -20.84 -8.32
C ARG A 99 5.10 -19.57 -8.86
N ARG A 100 4.86 -19.23 -10.13
CA ARG A 100 5.38 -18.02 -10.76
C ARG A 100 4.83 -16.75 -10.08
N HIS A 101 3.53 -16.70 -9.77
CA HIS A 101 2.95 -15.57 -9.04
C HIS A 101 3.51 -15.44 -7.63
N GLN A 102 3.70 -16.55 -6.92
CA GLN A 102 4.29 -16.53 -5.57
C GLN A 102 5.71 -15.97 -5.57
N ILE A 103 6.54 -16.35 -6.54
CA ILE A 103 7.90 -15.82 -6.69
C ILE A 103 7.88 -14.32 -7.00
N LEU A 104 7.02 -13.88 -7.91
CA LEU A 104 6.87 -12.45 -8.24
C LEU A 104 6.36 -11.64 -7.05
N LEU A 105 5.39 -12.16 -6.29
CA LEU A 105 4.90 -11.58 -5.03
C LEU A 105 6.03 -11.46 -4.01
N GLY A 106 6.83 -12.51 -3.83
CA GLY A 106 7.98 -12.49 -2.92
C GLY A 106 9.02 -11.45 -3.32
N LEU A 107 9.36 -11.38 -4.61
CA LEU A 107 10.28 -10.37 -5.15
C LEU A 107 9.75 -8.94 -4.99
N PHE A 108 8.44 -8.73 -5.05
CA PHE A 108 7.80 -7.44 -4.80
C PHE A 108 7.69 -7.10 -3.30
N ALA A 109 7.47 -8.10 -2.45
CA ALA A 109 7.37 -7.92 -1.00
C ALA A 109 8.69 -7.47 -0.36
N LEU A 110 9.83 -7.91 -0.89
CA LEU A 110 11.16 -7.53 -0.41
C LEU A 110 11.41 -6.01 -0.40
N PRO A 111 11.28 -5.28 -1.53
CA PRO A 111 11.48 -3.84 -1.54
C PRO A 111 10.42 -3.09 -0.72
N VAL A 112 9.17 -3.55 -0.73
CA VAL A 112 8.09 -2.97 0.11
C VAL A 112 8.45 -3.05 1.60
N GLY A 113 8.90 -4.24 2.05
CA GLY A 113 9.34 -4.44 3.44
C GLY A 113 10.58 -3.62 3.79
N ALA A 114 11.55 -3.51 2.88
CA ALA A 114 12.74 -2.68 3.08
C ALA A 114 12.38 -1.19 3.26
N ILE A 115 11.44 -0.68 2.47
CA ILE A 115 10.96 0.70 2.57
C ILE A 115 10.22 0.94 3.89
N LEU A 116 9.30 0.05 4.27
CA LEU A 116 8.58 0.16 5.55
C LEU A 116 9.53 0.07 6.75
N SER A 117 10.52 -0.81 6.70
CA SER A 117 11.55 -0.91 7.74
C SER A 117 12.39 0.37 7.83
N LEU A 118 12.74 0.98 6.69
CA LEU A 118 13.48 2.24 6.66
C LEU A 118 12.63 3.39 7.22
N ALA A 119 11.36 3.48 6.82
CA ALA A 119 10.43 4.48 7.33
C ALA A 119 10.26 4.36 8.85
N TRP A 120 10.03 3.15 9.36
CA TRP A 120 9.95 2.89 10.80
C TRP A 120 11.23 3.28 11.54
N TYR A 121 12.39 2.87 11.00
CA TYR A 121 13.68 3.23 11.58
C TYR A 121 13.84 4.75 11.67
N LEU A 122 13.51 5.49 10.60
CA LEU A 122 13.68 6.95 10.57
C LEU A 122 12.72 7.71 11.50
N GLN A 123 11.56 7.13 11.82
CA GLN A 123 10.56 7.74 12.70
C GLN A 123 10.81 7.47 14.21
N ASN A 124 11.60 6.44 14.53
CA ASN A 124 12.07 6.12 15.88
C ASN A 124 13.47 6.68 16.17
#